data_AF-A0A932FH63-F1
#
_entry.id   AF-A0A932FH63-F1
#
_cell.length_a   1.000
_cell.length_b   1.000
_cell.length_c   1.000
_cell.angle_alpha   90.00
_cell.angle_beta   90.00
_cell.angle_gamma   90.00
#
_symmetry.space_group_name_H-M   'P 1'
#
loop_
_entity.id
_entity.type
_entity.pdbx_description
1 polymer ?
#
loop_
_entity_poly.entity_id
_entity_poly.type
_entity_poly.pdbx_seq_one_letter_code
_entity_poly.pdbx_strand_id
1 'polypeptide(L)'
;MSSYVLAQVISAIANVFSILVFLSIVLSWFMLPDHPVREAIDRIVDPFLNPIRRIVPAMGMFDFSPMILLILIQFISQFLINILTR
;
A
#
# COMPACT_ATOMS: atom_id res chain seq x y z
N MET A 1 21.49 -17.49 6.42
CA MET A 1 22.00 -16.17 5.98
C MET A 1 21.26 -15.67 4.74
N SER A 2 21.13 -16.47 3.68
CA SER A 2 20.38 -16.10 2.46
C SER A 2 18.90 -15.76 2.72
N SER A 3 18.22 -16.55 3.55
CA SER A 3 16.81 -16.32 3.92
C SER A 3 16.57 -14.99 4.66
N TYR A 4 17.52 -14.57 5.51
CA TYR A 4 17.44 -13.28 6.21
C TYR A 4 17.54 -12.10 5.25
N VAL A 5 18.39 -12.19 4.23
CA VAL A 5 18.49 -11.15 3.19
C VAL A 5 17.16 -11.05 2.44
N LEU A 6 16.55 -12.18 2.08
CA LEU A 6 15.22 -12.18 1.43
C LEU A 6 14.14 -11.56 2.32
N ALA A 7 14.13 -11.89 3.61
CA ALA A 7 13.20 -11.30 4.57
C ALA A 7 13.36 -9.77 4.68
N GLN A 8 14.60 -9.27 4.68
CA GLN A 8 14.88 -7.83 4.69
C GLN A 8 14.41 -7.15 3.40
N VAL A 9 14.62 -7.76 2.24
CA VAL A 9 14.15 -7.23 0.95
C VAL A 9 12.62 -7.15 0.94
N ILE A 10 11.93 -8.20 1.40
CA ILE A 10 10.45 -8.21 1.51
C ILE A 10 9.98 -7.10 2.45
N SER A 11 10.61 -6.96 3.61
CA SER A 11 10.28 -5.90 4.57
C SER A 11 10.50 -4.50 3.97
N ALA A 12 11.61 -4.29 3.26
CA ALA A 12 11.92 -3.02 2.61
C ALA A 12 10.87 -2.66 1.53
N ILE A 13 10.51 -3.62 0.68
CA ILE A 13 9.48 -3.43 -0.36
C ILE A 13 8.13 -3.10 0.30
N ALA A 14 7.72 -3.87 1.31
CA ALA A 14 6.48 -3.63 2.03
C ALA A 14 6.45 -2.23 2.68
N ASN A 15 7.55 -1.79 3.30
CA ASN A 15 7.65 -0.47 3.91
C ASN A 15 7.57 0.65 2.88
N VAL A 16 8.31 0.55 1.77
CA VAL A 16 8.25 1.55 0.68
C VAL A 16 6.84 1.63 0.12
N PHE A 17 6.20 0.49 -0.13
CA PHE A 17 4.84 0.48 -0.67
C PHE A 17 3.81 1.02 0.33
N SER A 18 3.93 0.70 1.62
CA SER A 18 3.11 1.29 2.69
C SER A 18 3.27 2.82 2.77
N ILE A 19 4.49 3.34 2.58
CA ILE A 19 4.72 4.79 2.50
C ILE A 19 4.02 5.39 1.28
N LEU A 20 4.06 4.75 0.12
CA LEU A 20 3.37 5.24 -1.08
C LEU A 20 1.84 5.28 -0.87
N VAL A 21 1.26 4.25 -0.26
CA VAL A 21 -0.18 4.23 0.09
C VAL A 21 -0.50 5.33 1.11
N PHE A 22 0.35 5.53 2.11
CA PHE A 22 0.14 6.61 3.07
C PHE A 22 0.23 7.99 2.40
N LEU A 23 1.21 8.18 1.51
CA LEU A 23 1.35 9.40 0.72
C LEU A 23 0.13 9.62 -0.17
N SER A 24 -0.44 8.59 -0.81
CA SER A 24 -1.64 8.77 -1.63
C SER A 24 -2.81 9.31 -0.79
N ILE A 25 -2.98 8.85 0.45
CA ILE A 25 -3.98 9.37 1.39
C ILE A 25 -3.70 10.85 1.69
N VAL A 26 -2.48 11.18 2.12
CA VAL A 26 -2.10 12.56 2.48
C VAL A 26 -2.27 13.50 1.27
N LEU A 27 -1.70 13.14 0.12
CA LEU A 27 -1.79 13.93 -1.10
C LEU A 27 -3.24 14.10 -1.58
N SER A 28 -4.13 13.13 -1.29
CA SER A 28 -5.55 13.26 -1.64
C SER A 28 -6.26 14.42 -0.93
N TRP A 29 -5.78 14.81 0.26
CA TRP A 29 -6.34 15.92 1.04
C TRP A 29 -5.72 17.27 0.70
N PHE A 30 -4.47 17.29 0.26
CA PHE A 30 -3.70 18.53 0.08
C PHE A 30 -3.44 18.92 -1.38
N MET A 31 -3.57 17.99 -2.34
CA MET A 31 -3.28 18.23 -3.75
C MET A 31 -4.47 17.87 -4.63
N LEU A 32 -4.62 18.58 -5.75
CA LEU A 32 -5.64 18.26 -6.76
C LEU A 32 -5.26 16.98 -7.54
N PRO A 33 -6.24 16.19 -8.04
CA PRO A 33 -6.00 14.92 -8.72
C PRO A 33 -5.08 14.99 -9.95
N ASP A 34 -5.07 16.13 -10.65
CA ASP A 34 -4.29 16.41 -11.85
C ASP A 34 -2.86 16.90 -11.55
N HIS A 35 -2.50 17.08 -10.28
CA HIS A 35 -1.15 17.46 -9.92
C HIS A 35 -0.16 16.33 -10.26
N PRO A 36 0.95 16.59 -10.99
CA PRO A 36 1.82 15.54 -11.54
C PRO A 36 2.38 14.57 -10.49
N VAL A 37 2.71 15.08 -9.30
CA VAL A 37 3.22 14.26 -8.20
C VAL A 37 2.14 13.33 -7.65
N ARG A 38 0.90 13.83 -7.50
CA ARG A 38 -0.21 13.02 -7.01
C ARG A 38 -0.56 11.95 -8.03
N GLU A 39 -0.67 12.33 -9.31
CA GLU A 39 -0.95 11.40 -10.39
C GLU A 39 0.11 10.28 -10.47
N ALA A 40 1.39 10.60 -10.30
CA ALA A 40 2.46 9.61 -10.29
C ALA A 40 2.31 8.58 -9.15
N ILE A 41 1.96 9.02 -7.95
CA ILE A 41 1.72 8.13 -6.80
C ILE A 41 0.45 7.32 -7.01
N ASP A 42 -0.65 7.96 -7.42
CA ASP A 42 -1.94 7.32 -7.64
C ASP A 42 -1.83 6.23 -8.73
N ARG A 43 -1.06 6.46 -9.80
CA ARG A 43 -0.78 5.43 -10.83
C ARG A 43 -0.12 4.15 -10.27
N ILE A 44 0.68 4.26 -9.21
CA ILE A 44 1.34 3.12 -8.57
C ILE A 44 0.38 2.42 -7.60
N VAL A 45 -0.41 3.19 -6.86
CA VAL A 45 -1.22 2.70 -5.73
C VAL A 45 -2.63 2.24 -6.18
N ASP A 46 -3.27 2.95 -7.11
CA ASP A 46 -4.64 2.69 -7.55
C ASP A 46 -4.88 1.29 -8.14
N PRO A 47 -3.95 0.65 -8.87
CA PRO A 47 -4.13 -0.73 -9.32
C PRO A 47 -4.40 -1.71 -8.16
N PHE A 48 -3.91 -1.39 -6.95
CA PHE A 48 -4.11 -2.20 -5.74
C PHE A 48 -5.31 -1.73 -4.92
N LEU A 49 -5.63 -0.43 -4.94
CA LEU A 49 -6.84 0.09 -4.28
C LEU A 49 -8.12 -0.26 -5.03
N ASN A 50 -8.11 -0.24 -6.38
CA ASN A 50 -9.30 -0.42 -7.19
C ASN A 50 -10.01 -1.77 -6.98
N PRO A 51 -9.31 -2.92 -6.84
CA PRO A 51 -9.94 -4.17 -6.44
C PRO A 51 -10.60 -4.10 -5.07
N ILE A 52 -9.98 -3.42 -4.11
CA ILE A 52 -10.51 -3.26 -2.75
C ILE A 52 -11.76 -2.37 -2.78
N ARG A 53 -11.72 -1.25 -3.51
CA ARG A 53 -12.85 -0.33 -3.72
C ARG A 53 -14.07 -1.02 -4.35
N ARG A 54 -13.87 -2.10 -5.12
CA ARG A 54 -14.97 -2.90 -5.68
C ARG A 54 -15.68 -3.76 -4.63
N ILE A 55 -14.98 -4.18 -3.60
CA ILE A 55 -15.52 -5.02 -2.52
C ILE A 55 -16.06 -4.15 -1.38
N VAL A 56 -15.31 -3.12 -1.01
CA VAL A 56 -15.66 -2.13 0.00
C VAL A 56 -15.80 -0.78 -0.70
N PRO A 57 -16.99 -0.48 -1.27
CA PRO A 57 -17.22 0.80 -1.90
C PRO A 57 -17.03 1.94 -0.89
N ALA A 58 -16.54 3.08 -1.38
CA ALA A 58 -16.35 4.26 -0.56
C ALA A 58 -17.66 4.67 0.12
N MET A 59 -17.60 4.94 1.43
CA MET A 59 -18.77 5.39 2.19
C MET A 59 -18.81 6.91 2.17
N GLY A 60 -19.51 7.48 1.17
CA GLY A 60 -19.56 8.92 0.95
C GLY A 60 -18.20 9.46 0.51
N MET A 61 -17.63 10.43 1.24
CA MET A 61 -16.31 11.00 0.92
C MET A 61 -15.14 10.21 1.50
N PHE A 62 -15.40 9.21 2.34
CA PHE A 62 -14.35 8.45 3.04
C PHE A 62 -14.03 7.16 2.28
N ASP A 63 -12.81 7.10 1.74
CA ASP A 63 -12.24 5.88 1.16
C ASP A 63 -11.45 5.13 2.24
N PHE A 64 -11.99 4.00 2.71
CA PHE A 64 -11.31 3.11 3.66
C PHE A 64 -10.41 2.08 2.97
N SER A 65 -10.41 2.02 1.64
CA SER A 65 -9.60 1.06 0.87
C SER A 65 -8.10 1.18 1.16
N PRO A 66 -7.51 2.38 1.34
CA PRO A 66 -6.11 2.51 1.72
C PRO A 66 -5.76 1.87 3.07
N MET A 67 -6.64 1.97 4.08
CA MET A 67 -6.42 1.29 5.36
C MET A 67 -6.42 -0.23 5.19
N ILE A 68 -7.37 -0.76 4.41
CA ILE A 68 -7.44 -2.19 4.12
C ILE A 68 -6.18 -2.65 3.39
N LEU A 69 -5.71 -1.87 2.41
CA LEU A 69 -4.49 -2.16 1.66
C LEU A 69 -3.27 -2.20 2.59
N LEU A 70 -3.12 -1.22 3.48
CA LEU A 70 -2.03 -1.20 4.48
C LEU A 70 -2.05 -2.45 5.36
N ILE A 71 -3.22 -2.87 5.84
CA ILE A 71 -3.35 -4.09 6.65
C ILE A 71 -2.93 -5.32 5.84
N LEU A 72 -3.36 -5.42 4.58
CA LEU A 72 -2.99 -6.52 3.69
C LEU A 72 -1.48 -6.58 3.42
N ILE A 73 -0.84 -5.44 3.17
CA ILE A 73 0.61 -5.35 2.96
C ILE A 73 1.35 -5.88 4.19
N GLN A 74 0.99 -5.40 5.39
CA GLN A 74 1.64 -5.82 6.62
C GLN A 74 1.40 -7.31 6.89
N PHE A 75 0.17 -7.79 6.70
CA PHE A 75 -0.16 -9.20 6.92
C PHE A 75 0.61 -10.13 5.98
N ILE A 76 0.60 -9.84 4.67
CA ILE A 76 1.29 -10.65 3.65
C ILE A 76 2.81 -10.62 3.90
N SER A 77 3.38 -9.45 4.14
CA SER A 77 4.82 -9.30 4.40
C SER A 77 5.26 -10.14 5.62
N GLN A 78 4.56 -10.02 6.74
CA GLN A 78 4.87 -10.78 7.96
C GLN A 78 4.67 -12.29 7.76
N PHE A 79 3.62 -12.69 7.04
CA PHE A 79 3.38 -14.08 6.70
C PHE A 79 4.53 -14.69 5.88
N LEU A 80 4.98 -13.98 4.84
CA LEU A 80 6.10 -14.41 4.00
C LEU A 80 7.40 -14.48 4.79
N ILE A 81 7.69 -13.46 5.60
CA ILE A 81 8.90 -13.42 6.44
C ILE A 81 8.91 -14.61 7.40
N ASN A 82 7.81 -14.87 8.09
CA ASN A 82 7.69 -16.00 9.03
C ASN A 82 7.99 -17.34 8.35
N ILE A 83 7.49 -17.55 7.13
CA ILE A 83 7.77 -18.77 6.36
C ILE A 83 9.25 -18.88 5.99
N LEU A 84 9.89 -17.77 5.60
CA LEU A 84 11.29 -17.74 5.15
C LEU A 84 12.31 -17.85 6.30
N THR A 85 11.95 -17.40 7.50
CA THR A 85 12.84 -17.38 8.66
C THR A 85 12.65 -18.56 9.62
N ARG A 86 11.66 -19.41 9.37
CA ARG A 86 11.54 -20.73 10.01
C ARG A 86 12.63 -21.67 9.53
#